data_AF-A0A7Y5ZII2-F1
#
_entry.id   AF-A0A7Y5ZII2-F1
#
_cell.length_a   1.000
_cell.length_b   1.000
_cell.length_c   1.000
_cell.angle_alpha   90.00
_cell.angle_beta   90.00
_cell.angle_gamma   90.00
#
_symmetry.space_group_name_H-M   'P 1'
#
loop_
_entity.id
_entity.type
_entity.pdbx_description
1 polymer ?
#
loop_
_entity_poly.entity_id
_entity_poly.type
_entity_poly.pdbx_seq_one_letter_code
_entity_poly.pdbx_strand_id
1 'polypeptide(L)' 'MRTLEICERCDGTGADPFQHSEEITVCVECSGDGCHVTYYAELAQTA' A
#
# COMPACT_ATOMS: atom_id res chain seq x y z
N MET A 1 5.57 -2.45 -17.03
CA MET A 1 5.23 -1.15 -16.39
C MET A 1 4.85 -1.36 -14.91
N ARG A 2 5.17 -0.44 -13.98
CA ARG A 2 4.67 -0.48 -12.59
C ARG A 2 3.77 0.71 -12.30
N THR A 3 2.68 0.51 -11.57
CA THR A 3 1.87 1.61 -11.02
C THR A 3 2.04 1.65 -9.51
N LEU A 4 2.06 2.87 -8.96
CA LEU A 4 2.07 3.14 -7.54
C LEU A 4 0.80 3.93 -7.23
N GLU A 5 0.00 3.40 -6.32
CA GLU A 5 -1.25 3.99 -5.89
C GLU A 5 -1.17 4.23 -4.38
N ILE A 6 -1.53 5.44 -3.93
CA ILE A 6 -1.53 5.77 -2.50
C ILE A 6 -2.67 4.99 -1.83
N CYS A 7 -2.41 4.40 -0.66
CA CYS A 7 -3.46 3.72 0.10
C CYS A 7 -4.45 4.76 0.61
N GLU A 8 -5.70 4.69 0.13
CA GLU A 8 -6.75 5.67 0.43
C GLU A 8 -7.17 5.64 1.91
N ARG A 9 -7.16 4.46 2.55
CA ARG A 9 -7.52 4.32 3.96
C ARG A 9 -6.62 5.15 4.88
N CYS A 10 -5.30 5.05 4.71
CA CYS A 10 -4.34 5.74 5.56
C CYS A 10 -3.79 7.03 4.94
N ASP A 11 -4.29 7.43 3.77
CA ASP A 11 -3.84 8.60 3.00
C ASP A 11 -2.31 8.67 2.88
N GLY A 12 -1.68 7.53 2.56
CA GLY A 12 -0.22 7.46 2.39
C GLY A 12 0.62 7.35 3.67
N THR A 13 0.03 7.45 4.86
CA THR A 13 0.81 7.48 6.12
C THR A 13 1.34 6.12 6.56
N GLY A 14 0.68 5.02 6.16
CA GLY A 14 0.99 3.67 6.64
C GLY A 14 0.51 3.38 8.07
N ALA A 15 -0.04 4.35 8.79
CA ALA A 15 -0.58 4.16 10.13
C ALA A 15 -2.09 3.87 10.08
N ASP A 16 -2.63 3.17 11.09
CA ASP A 16 -4.07 3.01 11.23
C ASP A 16 -4.72 4.37 11.54
N PRO A 17 -5.58 4.92 10.66
CA PRO A 17 -6.22 6.23 10.87
C PRO A 17 -7.26 6.22 11.99
N PHE A 18 -7.74 5.05 12.43
CA PHE A 18 -8.80 4.93 13.43
C PHE A 18 -8.28 4.47 14.80
N GLN A 19 -6.97 4.41 14.98
CA GLN A 19 -6.40 4.09 16.29
C GLN A 19 -6.49 5.28 17.25
N HIS A 20 -6.59 4.98 18.53
CA HIS A 20 -6.72 5.98 19.60
C HIS A 20 -5.71 5.76 20.74
N SER A 21 -4.70 4.92 20.52
CA SER A 21 -3.60 4.65 21.46
C SER A 21 -2.39 5.55 21.20
N GLU A 22 -1.52 5.71 22.21
CA GLU A 22 -0.21 6.35 22.03
C GLU A 22 0.74 5.51 21.18
N GLU A 23 0.56 4.18 21.19
CA GLU A 23 1.30 3.27 20.32
C GLU A 23 0.72 3.27 18.91
N ILE A 24 1.60 3.46 17.91
CA ILE A 24 1.24 3.50 16.50
C ILE A 24 1.12 2.07 15.95
N THR A 25 -0.11 1.71 15.62
CA THR A 25 -0.51 0.52 14.89
C THR A 25 -0.46 0.80 13.39
N VAL A 26 -0.05 -0.20 12.62
CA VAL A 26 0.06 -0.12 11.15
C VAL A 26 -1.30 -0.22 10.46
N CYS A 27 -1.43 0.43 9.31
CA CYS A 27 -2.61 0.32 8.47
C CYS A 27 -2.74 -1.12 7.95
N VAL A 28 -3.87 -1.76 8.23
CA VAL A 28 -4.11 -3.17 7.86
C VAL A 28 -4.26 -3.38 6.35
N GLU A 29 -4.62 -2.35 5.59
CA GLU A 29 -4.90 -2.46 4.16
C GLU A 29 -3.62 -2.47 3.33
N CYS A 30 -2.68 -1.57 3.64
CA CYS A 30 -1.37 -1.50 3.01
C CYS A 30 -0.26 -2.14 3.84
N SER A 31 -0.60 -2.81 4.96
CA SER A 31 0.35 -3.44 5.89
C SER A 31 1.47 -2.51 6.39
N GLY A 32 1.21 -1.20 6.44
CA GLY A 32 2.21 -0.20 6.84
C GLY A 32 2.92 0.52 5.70
N ASP A 33 2.74 0.11 4.45
CA ASP A 33 3.52 0.64 3.31
C ASP A 33 3.03 2.01 2.82
N GLY A 34 1.80 2.39 3.16
CA GLY A 34 1.17 3.64 2.69
C GLY A 34 0.80 3.63 1.20
N CYS A 35 1.16 2.61 0.43
CA CYS A 35 0.87 2.51 -0.99
C CYS A 35 0.67 1.06 -1.45
N HIS A 36 0.05 0.90 -2.62
CA HIS A 36 -0.07 -0.36 -3.34
C HIS A 36 0.77 -0.28 -4.61
N VAL A 37 1.64 -1.29 -4.80
CA VAL A 37 2.48 -1.39 -6.00
C VAL A 37 1.95 -2.53 -6.87
N THR A 38 1.47 -2.19 -8.06
CA THR A 38 1.03 -3.18 -9.05
C THR A 38 2.11 -3.35 -10.12
N TYR A 39 2.56 -4.59 -10.29
CA TYR A 39 3.48 -4.96 -11.36
C TYR A 39 2.70 -5.54 -12.52
N TYR A 40 2.70 -4.85 -13.65
CA TYR A 40 2.35 -5.49 -14.92
C TYR A 40 3.61 -6.19 -15.40
N ALA A 41 3.67 -7.50 -15.19
CA ALA A 41 4.54 -8.33 -15.98
C ALA A 41 4.10 -8.16 -17.43
N GLU A 42 4.89 -7.45 -18.22
CA GLU A 42 4.89 -7.71 -19.65
C GLU A 42 5.29 -9.17 -19.75
N LEU A 43 4.32 -10.06 -19.89
CA LEU A 43 4.54 -11.38 -20.45
C LEU A 43 5.07 -11.11 -21.87
N ALA A 44 6.36 -10.78 -21.96
CA ALA A 44 7.11 -10.94 -23.18
C ALA A 44 6.77 -12.35 -23.60
N GLN A 45 6.08 -12.46 -24.74
CA GLN A 45 5.78 -13.73 -25.39
C GLN A 45 7.11 -14.47 -25.55
N THR A 46 7.44 -15.31 -24.57
CA THR A 46 8.53 -16.26 -24.69
C THR A 46 7.91 -17.54 -25.22
N ALA A 47 7.75 -17.59 -26.54
CA ALA A 47 8.00 -18.73 -27.44
C ALA A 47 7.30 -18.48 -28.79
#